data_AF-A0A0E2BJ08-F1
#
_entry.id   AF-A0A0E2BJ08-F1
#
_cell.length_a   1.000
_cell.length_b   1.000
_cell.length_c   1.000
_cell.angle_alpha   90.00
_cell.angle_beta   90.00
_cell.angle_gamma   90.00
#
_symmetry.space_group_name_H-M   'P 1'
#
loop_
_entity.id
_entity.type
_entity.pdbx_description
1 polymer ?
#
loop_
_entity_poly.entity_id
_entity_poly.type
_entity_poly.pdbx_seq_one_letter_code
_entity_poly.pdbx_strand_id
1 'polypeptide(L)'
;MERKDRIPYKPTQPSMDLSKLLVRFAKDTSVGTLETVRSVLSESLDWSSKRLSELSGAPLVQNTSLAEFFFKSGEVLKNAGEKTEQGLTDALVSTANAMQIALDALENADEVVKRTLFENIPVSSIVGQSFAGIVTTSQIQASFRLEGKDTEYQEILMNWKSSKLPRLILCIPGLFCDEGLWNTNGEIPLSETIKECGYYPVYLRFNPGIHLSTNAKKMLDLVENLLNSPELKDKTLDVISYSQGGLIFRSALYQSKRNGSQFSKRIRHALVINSPDGGSYIEKIGFWLGLGAESLPILPVHILGFIGNQRSDAIKDLSHGIIREEDWIQNDQMKRYLNDLYFGELDDINATQIYSLVTETESKWSSWIGDGIVEKPSLTLLSDKVYRKKSNPESRVHCLFGTSHYQVVAHPQTSSILREILNDRMNF
;
A
#
# COMPACT_ATOMS: atom_id res chain seq x y z
N MET A 1 -15.43 -36.10 24.71
CA MET A 1 -14.01 -36.43 24.93
C MET A 1 -13.25 -35.88 23.74
N GLU A 2 -12.31 -34.96 23.81
CA GLU A 2 -11.72 -34.14 24.87
C GLU A 2 -11.48 -32.78 24.21
N ARG A 3 -11.78 -31.67 24.91
CA ARG A 3 -11.34 -30.34 24.49
C ARG A 3 -9.82 -30.35 24.61
N LYS A 4 -9.10 -30.43 23.48
CA LYS A 4 -7.67 -30.13 23.47
C LYS A 4 -7.51 -28.67 23.92
N ASP A 5 -6.85 -28.51 25.05
CA ASP A 5 -6.52 -27.23 25.66
C ASP A 5 -5.96 -26.27 24.61
N ARG A 6 -6.72 -25.21 24.34
CA ARG A 6 -6.26 -24.07 23.56
C ARG A 6 -5.16 -23.40 24.37
N ILE A 7 -3.92 -23.50 23.89
CA ILE A 7 -2.79 -22.77 24.47
C ILE A 7 -3.15 -21.28 24.39
N PRO A 8 -3.27 -20.56 25.52
CA PRO A 8 -3.51 -19.13 25.48
C PRO A 8 -2.32 -18.45 24.81
N TYR A 9 -2.62 -17.49 23.94
CA TYR A 9 -1.66 -16.61 23.29
C TYR A 9 -0.61 -16.12 24.29
N LYS A 10 0.67 -16.43 24.01
CA LYS A 10 1.81 -15.86 24.74
C LYS A 10 2.51 -14.85 23.83
N PRO A 11 2.45 -13.54 24.13
CA PRO A 11 3.20 -12.54 23.39
C PRO A 11 4.70 -12.77 23.58
N THR A 12 5.46 -12.88 22.50
CA THR A 12 6.88 -12.54 22.52
C THR A 12 6.97 -11.03 22.57
N GLN A 13 7.39 -10.48 23.71
CA GLN A 13 7.74 -9.06 23.83
C GLN A 13 8.88 -8.75 22.86
N PRO A 14 8.71 -7.89 21.84
CA PRO A 14 9.85 -7.29 21.17
C PRO A 14 10.51 -6.35 22.19
N SER A 15 11.81 -6.51 22.44
CA SER A 15 12.52 -5.62 23.35
C SER A 15 12.63 -4.22 22.75
N MET A 16 12.48 -3.21 23.60
CA MET A 16 12.53 -1.77 23.29
C MET A 16 13.82 -1.31 22.58
N ASP A 17 14.88 -2.11 22.62
CA ASP A 17 16.14 -1.85 21.91
C ASP A 17 16.04 -2.15 20.42
N LEU A 18 15.17 -3.09 20.01
CA LEU A 18 15.06 -3.54 18.62
C LEU A 18 14.40 -2.47 17.73
N SER A 19 13.36 -1.79 18.22
CA SER A 19 12.69 -0.71 17.48
C SER A 19 13.59 0.51 17.26
N LYS A 20 14.39 0.89 18.27
CA LYS A 20 15.39 1.96 18.16
C LYS A 20 16.53 1.58 17.22
N LEU A 21 17.01 0.34 17.29
CA LEU A 21 18.04 -0.20 16.39
C LEU A 21 17.57 -0.13 14.92
N LEU A 22 16.32 -0.48 14.66
CA LEU A 22 15.76 -0.57 13.31
C LEU A 22 15.45 0.79 12.67
N VAL A 23 14.93 1.76 13.44
CA VAL A 23 14.75 3.13 12.91
C VAL A 23 16.11 3.80 12.66
N ARG A 24 17.11 3.57 13.52
CA ARG A 24 18.50 4.02 13.26
C ARG A 24 19.07 3.37 12.00
N PHE A 25 18.88 2.06 11.83
CA PHE A 25 19.31 1.35 10.63
C PHE A 25 18.65 1.89 9.35
N ALA A 26 17.34 2.19 9.38
CA ALA A 26 16.62 2.78 8.26
C ALA A 26 17.14 4.19 7.93
N LYS A 27 17.39 5.03 8.95
CA LYS A 27 18.04 6.35 8.80
C LYS A 27 19.41 6.21 8.14
N ASP A 28 20.24 5.33 8.66
CA ASP A 28 21.62 5.16 8.18
C ASP A 28 21.64 4.59 6.75
N THR A 29 20.69 3.71 6.40
CA THR A 29 20.56 3.15 5.04
C THR A 29 20.05 4.17 4.04
N SER A 30 19.02 4.97 4.39
CA SER A 30 18.47 6.00 3.51
C SER A 30 19.47 7.13 3.29
N VAL A 31 20.14 7.60 4.34
CA VAL A 31 21.21 8.59 4.25
C VAL A 31 22.36 8.03 3.41
N GLY A 32 22.84 6.81 3.68
CA GLY A 32 23.94 6.20 2.93
C GLY A 32 23.64 5.96 1.45
N THR A 33 22.41 5.56 1.10
CA THR A 33 21.99 5.35 -0.30
C THR A 33 21.90 6.68 -1.07
N LEU A 34 21.33 7.71 -0.45
CA LEU A 34 21.22 9.04 -1.05
C LEU A 34 22.58 9.75 -1.12
N GLU A 35 23.47 9.54 -0.15
CA GLU A 35 24.86 10.00 -0.21
C GLU A 35 25.62 9.34 -1.36
N THR A 36 25.39 8.04 -1.60
CA THR A 36 25.99 7.31 -2.73
C THR A 36 25.49 7.86 -4.07
N VAL A 37 24.18 8.09 -4.23
CA VAL A 37 23.60 8.70 -5.43
C VAL A 37 24.09 10.13 -5.64
N ARG A 38 24.20 10.92 -4.57
CA ARG A 38 24.80 12.28 -4.61
C ARG A 38 26.24 12.23 -5.08
N SER A 39 27.07 11.33 -4.54
CA SER A 39 28.48 11.19 -4.92
C SER A 39 28.62 10.84 -6.40
N VAL A 40 27.87 9.84 -6.88
CA VAL A 40 27.93 9.40 -8.29
C VAL A 40 27.48 10.49 -9.25
N LEU A 41 26.39 11.20 -8.94
CA LEU A 41 25.89 12.28 -9.80
C LEU A 41 26.80 13.51 -9.80
N SER A 42 27.31 13.92 -8.63
CA SER A 42 28.24 15.06 -8.53
C SER A 42 29.57 14.73 -9.23
N GLU A 43 30.14 13.55 -9.00
CA GLU A 43 31.37 13.10 -9.66
C GLU A 43 31.20 12.98 -11.18
N SER A 44 30.05 12.50 -11.67
CA SER A 44 29.79 12.38 -13.12
C SER A 44 29.64 13.74 -13.80
N LEU A 45 28.96 14.70 -13.17
CA LEU A 45 28.78 16.05 -13.68
C LEU A 45 30.10 16.85 -13.63
N ASP A 46 30.85 16.74 -12.54
CA ASP A 46 32.18 17.35 -12.39
C ASP A 46 33.19 16.76 -13.39
N TRP A 47 33.20 15.44 -13.57
CA TRP A 47 34.03 14.78 -14.58
C TRP A 47 33.69 15.25 -16.00
N SER A 48 32.40 15.36 -16.33
CA SER A 48 31.93 15.82 -17.64
C SER A 48 32.27 17.30 -17.88
N SER A 49 32.14 18.14 -16.84
CA SER A 49 32.55 19.53 -16.85
C SER A 49 34.06 19.66 -17.13
N LYS A 50 34.90 18.96 -16.36
CA LYS A 50 36.36 18.96 -16.54
C LYS A 50 36.76 18.52 -17.94
N ARG A 51 36.13 17.47 -18.49
CA ARG A 51 36.39 17.02 -19.86
C ARG A 51 36.00 18.05 -20.92
N LEU A 52 34.89 18.75 -20.75
CA LEU A 52 34.48 19.82 -21.67
C LEU A 52 35.39 21.05 -21.57
N SER A 53 35.86 21.38 -20.36
CA SER A 53 36.88 22.42 -20.17
C SER A 53 38.21 22.03 -20.82
N GLU A 54 38.66 20.79 -20.69
CA GLU A 54 39.85 20.27 -21.39
C GLU A 54 39.72 20.33 -22.91
N LEU A 55 38.56 19.93 -23.46
CA LEU A 55 38.28 19.97 -24.90
C LEU A 55 38.18 21.40 -25.45
N SER A 56 37.73 22.36 -24.63
CA SER A 56 37.72 23.78 -25.00
C SER A 56 39.14 24.36 -25.19
N GLY A 57 40.13 23.80 -24.49
CA GLY A 57 41.54 24.20 -24.57
C GLY A 57 42.36 23.43 -25.61
N ALA A 58 41.75 22.50 -26.35
CA ALA A 58 42.48 21.64 -27.30
C ALA A 58 42.95 22.44 -28.54
N PRO A 59 44.20 22.26 -29.04
CA PRO A 59 44.78 23.08 -30.12
C PRO A 59 44.00 23.10 -31.44
N LEU A 60 43.21 22.06 -31.73
CA LEU A 60 42.37 21.93 -32.93
C LEU A 60 41.04 22.69 -32.85
N VAL A 61 40.64 23.12 -31.64
CA VAL A 61 39.33 23.73 -31.35
C VAL A 61 39.51 25.13 -30.73
N GLN A 62 40.68 25.41 -30.15
CA GLN A 62 41.05 26.70 -29.56
C GLN A 62 40.83 27.84 -30.56
N ASN A 63 40.18 28.92 -30.10
CA ASN A 63 39.77 30.10 -30.90
C ASN A 63 38.63 29.87 -31.92
N THR A 64 37.83 28.82 -31.75
CA THR A 64 36.59 28.60 -32.53
C THR A 64 35.34 28.80 -31.68
N SER A 65 34.18 29.01 -32.32
CA SER A 65 32.87 29.03 -31.65
C SER A 65 32.55 27.71 -30.93
N LEU A 66 33.20 26.62 -31.33
CA LEU A 66 33.07 25.31 -30.70
C LEU A 66 33.81 25.24 -29.35
N ALA A 67 34.96 25.92 -29.21
CA ALA A 67 35.63 26.05 -27.91
C ALA A 67 34.77 26.84 -26.91
N GLU A 68 34.16 27.93 -27.36
CA GLU A 68 33.27 28.74 -26.53
C GLU A 68 32.02 27.93 -26.10
N PHE A 69 31.48 27.11 -26.99
CA PHE A 69 30.39 26.18 -26.68
C PHE A 69 30.78 25.14 -25.62
N PHE A 70 31.94 24.49 -25.76
CA PHE A 70 32.40 23.51 -24.77
C PHE A 70 32.68 24.14 -23.41
N PHE A 71 33.27 25.34 -23.38
CA PHE A 71 33.50 26.08 -22.15
C PHE A 71 32.19 26.45 -21.44
N LYS A 72 31.23 27.06 -22.17
CA LYS A 72 29.91 27.42 -21.63
C LYS A 72 29.13 26.18 -21.17
N SER A 73 29.22 25.07 -21.90
CA SER A 73 28.56 23.81 -21.52
C SER A 73 29.17 23.19 -20.27
N GLY A 74 30.50 23.25 -20.11
CA GLY A 74 31.19 22.84 -18.89
C GLY A 74 30.76 23.67 -17.68
N GLU A 75 30.70 25.00 -17.82
CA GLU A 75 30.24 25.91 -16.76
C GLU A 75 28.76 25.67 -16.38
N VAL A 76 27.89 25.38 -17.34
CA VAL A 76 26.49 25.01 -17.06
C VAL A 76 26.40 23.69 -16.30
N LEU A 77 27.18 22.68 -16.70
CA LEU A 77 27.22 21.37 -16.03
C LEU A 77 27.81 21.45 -14.62
N LYS A 78 28.84 22.28 -14.42
CA LYS A 78 29.40 22.59 -13.09
C LYS A 78 28.36 23.22 -12.18
N ASN A 79 27.70 24.29 -12.64
CA ASN A 79 26.64 24.96 -11.89
C ASN A 79 25.43 24.04 -11.63
N ALA A 80 25.10 23.15 -12.57
CA ALA A 80 24.06 22.14 -12.39
C ALA A 80 24.46 21.08 -11.36
N GLY A 81 25.73 20.66 -11.36
CA GLY A 81 26.31 19.76 -10.35
C GLY A 81 26.22 20.36 -8.95
N GLU A 82 26.67 21.60 -8.77
CA GLU A 82 26.62 22.33 -7.49
C GLU A 82 25.17 22.50 -6.98
N LYS A 83 24.22 22.89 -7.85
CA LYS A 83 22.80 23.00 -7.48
C LYS A 83 22.15 21.65 -7.15
N THR A 84 22.54 20.59 -7.85
CA THR A 84 22.04 19.23 -7.60
C THR A 84 22.59 18.69 -6.30
N GLU A 85 23.87 18.95 -6.00
CA GLU A 85 24.51 18.59 -4.74
C GLU A 85 23.88 19.32 -3.55
N GLN A 86 23.62 20.62 -3.69
CA GLN A 86 22.91 21.42 -2.70
C GLN A 86 21.50 20.87 -2.47
N GLY A 87 20.72 20.65 -3.53
CA GLY A 87 19.35 20.14 -3.42
C GLY A 87 19.25 18.73 -2.84
N LEU A 88 20.18 17.83 -3.19
CA LEU A 88 20.26 16.50 -2.57
C LEU A 88 20.74 16.56 -1.11
N THR A 89 21.65 17.48 -0.78
CA THR A 89 22.10 17.69 0.61
C THR A 89 20.97 18.24 1.47
N ASP A 90 20.19 19.18 0.96
CA ASP A 90 19.00 19.69 1.64
C ASP A 90 17.93 18.60 1.82
N ALA A 91 17.73 17.75 0.81
CA ALA A 91 16.85 16.58 0.92
C ALA A 91 17.36 15.55 1.95
N LEU A 92 18.67 15.27 1.98
CA LEU A 92 19.33 14.40 2.96
C LEU A 92 19.15 14.93 4.38
N VAL A 93 19.40 16.22 4.61
CA VAL A 93 19.22 16.89 5.90
C VAL A 93 17.75 16.89 6.32
N SER A 94 16.83 17.18 5.38
CA SER A 94 15.39 17.15 5.64
C SER A 94 14.90 15.74 6.03
N THR A 95 15.33 14.70 5.31
CA THR A 95 14.99 13.31 5.61
C THR A 95 15.59 12.85 6.94
N ALA A 96 16.87 13.15 7.20
CA ALA A 96 17.52 12.83 8.46
C ALA A 96 16.84 13.54 9.66
N ASN A 97 16.45 14.81 9.48
CA ASN A 97 15.68 15.55 10.49
C ASN A 97 14.29 14.94 10.70
N ALA A 98 13.56 14.59 9.62
CA ALA A 98 12.25 13.95 9.72
C ALA A 98 12.32 12.59 10.45
N MET A 99 13.36 11.81 10.21
CA MET A 99 13.60 10.53 10.89
C MET A 99 14.06 10.71 12.35
N GLN A 100 14.88 11.73 12.64
CA GLN A 100 15.25 12.06 14.01
C GLN A 100 14.03 12.51 14.83
N ILE A 101 13.19 13.33 14.22
CA ILE A 101 11.90 13.73 14.77
C ILE A 101 10.99 12.52 15.01
N ALA A 102 10.96 11.56 14.08
CA ALA A 102 10.20 10.32 14.26
C ALA A 102 10.75 9.47 15.42
N LEU A 103 12.08 9.40 15.58
CA LEU A 103 12.75 8.75 16.71
C LEU A 103 12.36 9.43 18.04
N ASP A 104 12.44 10.75 18.10
CA ASP A 104 12.10 11.52 19.29
C ASP A 104 10.60 11.40 19.61
N ALA A 105 9.74 11.35 18.59
CA ALA A 105 8.31 11.09 18.75
C ALA A 105 8.05 9.67 19.27
N LEU A 106 8.81 8.67 18.82
CA LEU A 106 8.70 7.31 19.32
C LEU A 106 9.19 7.20 20.78
N GLU A 107 10.23 7.95 21.15
CA GLU A 107 10.70 8.00 22.54
C GLU A 107 9.67 8.67 23.47
N ASN A 108 9.08 9.78 23.03
CA ASN A 108 8.08 10.56 23.78
C ASN A 108 6.65 10.01 23.68
N ALA A 109 6.37 9.08 22.75
CA ALA A 109 5.08 8.43 22.62
C ALA A 109 4.79 7.57 23.86
N ASP A 110 3.56 7.68 24.35
CA ASP A 110 3.05 6.92 25.49
C ASP A 110 3.13 5.39 25.23
N GLU A 111 3.16 4.59 26.29
CA GLU A 111 3.17 3.13 26.22
C GLU A 111 2.05 2.60 25.31
N VAL A 112 0.87 3.23 25.32
CA VAL A 112 -0.27 2.82 24.49
C VAL A 112 0.09 2.84 22.99
N VAL A 113 0.72 3.91 22.51
CA VAL A 113 1.14 4.03 21.10
C VAL A 113 2.18 2.96 20.76
N LYS A 114 3.14 2.72 21.66
CA LYS A 114 4.17 1.69 21.49
C LYS A 114 3.56 0.29 21.43
N ARG A 115 2.63 -0.03 22.32
CA ARG A 115 1.94 -1.33 22.32
C ARG A 115 1.06 -1.53 21.08
N THR A 116 0.27 -0.53 20.70
CA THR A 116 -0.58 -0.60 19.49
C THR A 116 0.24 -0.82 18.22
N LEU A 117 1.43 -0.22 18.16
CA LEU A 117 2.32 -0.31 17.00
C LEU A 117 3.11 -1.62 16.96
N PHE A 118 3.61 -2.12 18.08
CA PHE A 118 4.62 -3.20 18.09
C PHE A 118 4.18 -4.50 18.78
N GLU A 119 3.07 -4.51 19.52
CA GLU A 119 2.54 -5.69 20.20
C GLU A 119 1.27 -6.23 19.52
N ASN A 120 1.06 -7.54 19.62
CA ASN A 120 -0.13 -8.23 19.10
C ASN A 120 -0.37 -8.08 17.59
N ILE A 121 0.68 -7.81 16.79
CA ILE A 121 0.58 -7.86 15.33
C ILE A 121 0.55 -9.34 14.91
N PRO A 122 -0.53 -9.82 14.28
CA PRO A 122 -0.54 -11.18 13.75
C PRO A 122 0.44 -11.26 12.59
N VAL A 123 1.35 -12.24 12.58
CA VAL A 123 2.36 -12.39 11.51
C VAL A 123 1.72 -12.54 10.13
N SER A 124 0.55 -13.20 10.05
CA SER A 124 -0.27 -13.31 8.83
C SER A 124 -0.82 -11.97 8.33
N SER A 125 -0.89 -10.95 9.18
CA SER A 125 -1.34 -9.61 8.83
C SER A 125 -0.26 -8.77 8.16
N ILE A 126 1.02 -9.17 8.28
CA ILE A 126 2.14 -8.42 7.70
C ILE A 126 2.51 -8.97 6.32
N VAL A 127 2.67 -10.30 6.21
CA VAL A 127 3.01 -10.96 4.95
C VAL A 127 2.26 -12.30 4.85
N GLY A 128 1.54 -12.50 3.75
CA GLY A 128 0.83 -13.74 3.45
C GLY A 128 1.77 -14.93 3.27
N GLN A 129 1.35 -16.12 3.67
CA GLN A 129 2.16 -17.33 3.59
C GLN A 129 2.57 -17.68 2.16
N SER A 130 1.74 -17.31 1.18
CA SER A 130 2.04 -17.53 -0.24
C SER A 130 3.23 -16.73 -0.76
N PHE A 131 3.78 -15.79 0.03
CA PHE A 131 5.01 -15.05 -0.26
C PHE A 131 6.24 -15.64 0.43
N ALA A 132 6.07 -16.64 1.31
CA ALA A 132 7.18 -17.26 2.03
C ALA A 132 8.05 -18.12 1.09
N GLY A 133 9.37 -17.92 1.13
CA GLY A 133 10.34 -18.72 0.35
C GLY A 133 10.40 -18.38 -1.14
N ILE A 134 9.67 -17.36 -1.62
CA ILE A 134 9.74 -16.92 -3.01
C ILE A 134 10.99 -16.05 -3.22
N VAL A 135 11.92 -16.55 -4.04
CA VAL A 135 13.17 -15.87 -4.41
C VAL A 135 12.90 -14.69 -5.37
N THR A 136 11.87 -14.80 -6.22
CA THR A 136 11.50 -13.77 -7.20
C THR A 136 9.99 -13.58 -7.28
N THR A 137 9.50 -12.43 -6.81
CA THR A 137 8.07 -12.06 -6.83
C THR A 137 7.50 -11.86 -8.24
N SER A 138 8.35 -11.80 -9.27
CA SER A 138 7.93 -11.71 -10.68
C SER A 138 7.12 -12.91 -11.17
N GLN A 139 7.22 -14.05 -10.49
CA GLN A 139 6.45 -15.26 -10.81
C GLN A 139 5.03 -15.23 -10.24
N ILE A 140 4.73 -14.34 -9.29
CA ILE A 140 3.40 -14.23 -8.70
C ILE A 140 2.48 -13.57 -9.71
N GLN A 141 1.36 -14.21 -10.02
CA GLN A 141 0.32 -13.61 -10.84
C GLN A 141 -0.85 -13.18 -9.97
N ALA A 142 -1.60 -12.19 -10.46
CA ALA A 142 -2.90 -11.90 -9.89
C ALA A 142 -3.80 -13.12 -10.11
N SER A 143 -4.44 -13.63 -9.05
CA SER A 143 -5.18 -14.90 -9.07
C SER A 143 -6.31 -14.87 -8.06
N PHE A 144 -7.32 -15.73 -8.28
CA PHE A 144 -8.19 -16.14 -7.18
C PHE A 144 -7.42 -17.07 -6.25
N ARG A 145 -7.82 -17.07 -4.98
CA ARG A 145 -7.20 -17.88 -3.93
C ARG A 145 -8.22 -18.77 -3.25
N LEU A 146 -7.87 -20.04 -3.13
CA LEU A 146 -8.66 -21.04 -2.42
C LEU A 146 -7.72 -21.99 -1.70
N GLU A 147 -7.84 -22.07 -0.37
CA GLU A 147 -7.12 -23.03 0.48
C GLU A 147 -5.59 -23.06 0.25
N GLY A 148 -4.95 -21.90 0.15
CA GLY A 148 -3.50 -21.82 -0.05
C GLY A 148 -3.05 -21.91 -1.51
N LYS A 149 -3.97 -22.04 -2.48
CA LYS A 149 -3.65 -22.25 -3.90
C LYS A 149 -4.20 -21.16 -4.81
N ASP A 150 -3.48 -20.92 -5.89
CA ASP A 150 -3.99 -20.14 -7.02
C ASP A 150 -5.01 -20.98 -7.76
N THR A 151 -6.13 -20.37 -8.10
CA THR A 151 -7.25 -21.09 -8.72
C THR A 151 -7.95 -20.22 -9.77
N GLU A 152 -8.71 -20.89 -10.62
CA GLU A 152 -9.53 -20.30 -11.67
C GLU A 152 -10.97 -20.09 -11.19
N TYR A 153 -11.73 -19.27 -11.90
CA TYR A 153 -13.10 -18.92 -11.49
C TYR A 153 -14.04 -20.13 -11.44
N GLN A 154 -13.80 -21.20 -12.21
CA GLN A 154 -14.64 -22.40 -12.22
C GLN A 154 -14.59 -23.13 -10.88
N GLU A 155 -13.41 -23.25 -10.27
CA GLU A 155 -13.25 -23.86 -8.95
C GLU A 155 -13.89 -22.99 -7.87
N ILE A 156 -13.77 -21.66 -7.98
CA ILE A 156 -14.49 -20.72 -7.11
C ILE A 156 -16.00 -20.94 -7.19
N LEU A 157 -16.56 -21.08 -8.40
CA LEU A 157 -17.99 -21.36 -8.60
C LEU A 157 -18.41 -22.71 -8.01
N MET A 158 -17.60 -23.76 -8.20
CA MET A 158 -17.88 -25.08 -7.63
C MET A 158 -17.89 -25.05 -6.10
N ASN A 159 -16.91 -24.38 -5.49
CA ASN A 159 -16.82 -24.25 -4.04
C ASN A 159 -17.97 -23.38 -3.48
N TRP A 160 -18.28 -22.26 -4.14
CA TRP A 160 -19.42 -21.41 -3.80
C TRP A 160 -20.74 -22.19 -3.82
N LYS A 161 -21.03 -22.95 -4.89
CA LYS A 161 -22.22 -23.81 -4.97
C LYS A 161 -22.27 -24.82 -3.82
N SER A 162 -21.14 -25.44 -3.51
CA SER A 162 -21.03 -26.43 -2.43
C SER A 162 -21.25 -25.82 -1.05
N SER A 163 -20.85 -24.56 -0.86
CA SER A 163 -21.03 -23.81 0.40
C SER A 163 -22.50 -23.50 0.71
N LYS A 164 -23.38 -23.51 -0.30
CA LYS A 164 -24.80 -23.10 -0.21
C LYS A 164 -25.03 -21.65 0.24
N LEU A 165 -23.99 -20.81 0.26
CA LEU A 165 -24.12 -19.40 0.60
C LEU A 165 -24.76 -18.63 -0.55
N PRO A 166 -25.79 -17.80 -0.31
CA PRO A 166 -26.60 -17.20 -1.38
C PRO A 166 -25.90 -16.08 -2.16
N ARG A 167 -24.88 -15.45 -1.57
CA ARG A 167 -24.27 -14.19 -2.03
C ARG A 167 -22.74 -14.31 -2.07
N LEU A 168 -22.08 -13.42 -2.79
CA LEU A 168 -20.62 -13.36 -2.89
C LEU A 168 -20.11 -12.01 -2.38
N ILE A 169 -18.94 -12.02 -1.75
CA ILE A 169 -18.17 -10.82 -1.43
C ILE A 169 -16.75 -10.98 -1.94
N LEU A 170 -16.26 -9.99 -2.68
CA LEU A 170 -14.90 -9.97 -3.18
C LEU A 170 -13.97 -9.35 -2.15
N CYS A 171 -12.93 -10.09 -1.78
CA CYS A 171 -11.98 -9.73 -0.75
C CYS A 171 -10.65 -9.34 -1.42
N ILE A 172 -10.36 -8.04 -1.45
CA ILE A 172 -9.23 -7.43 -2.17
C ILE A 172 -8.13 -7.09 -1.15
N PRO A 173 -7.06 -7.88 -1.04
CA PRO A 173 -6.07 -7.73 0.02
C PRO A 173 -5.09 -6.58 -0.26
N GLY A 174 -4.27 -6.26 0.75
CA GLY A 174 -3.18 -5.29 0.65
C GLY A 174 -1.91 -5.83 0.01
N LEU A 175 -0.86 -5.01 0.02
CA LEU A 175 0.47 -5.37 -0.47
C LEU A 175 1.03 -6.55 0.34
N PHE A 176 1.60 -7.55 -0.33
CA PHE A 176 2.12 -8.78 0.28
C PHE A 176 1.10 -9.60 1.09
N CYS A 177 -0.20 -9.34 0.94
CA CYS A 177 -1.25 -10.10 1.60
C CYS A 177 -1.89 -11.13 0.65
N ASP A 178 -2.44 -12.19 1.25
CA ASP A 178 -3.22 -13.22 0.56
C ASP A 178 -4.51 -13.53 1.36
N GLU A 179 -5.16 -14.65 1.09
CA GLU A 179 -6.38 -15.07 1.78
C GLU A 179 -6.21 -15.19 3.31
N GLY A 180 -4.97 -15.37 3.81
CA GLY A 180 -4.67 -15.43 5.24
C GLY A 180 -5.06 -14.15 5.99
N LEU A 181 -5.04 -12.98 5.32
CA LEU A 181 -5.44 -11.69 5.89
C LEU A 181 -6.84 -11.75 6.51
N TRP A 182 -7.80 -12.33 5.80
CA TRP A 182 -9.21 -12.38 6.18
C TRP A 182 -9.51 -13.46 7.23
N ASN A 183 -8.57 -14.39 7.39
CA ASN A 183 -8.61 -15.48 8.36
C ASN A 183 -7.71 -15.21 9.59
N THR A 184 -7.18 -13.99 9.69
CA THR A 184 -6.30 -13.56 10.79
C THR A 184 -6.98 -13.80 12.15
N ASN A 185 -6.21 -14.28 13.11
CA ASN A 185 -6.66 -14.53 14.48
C ASN A 185 -7.08 -13.23 15.18
N GLY A 186 -8.38 -13.05 15.37
CA GLY A 186 -9.04 -12.16 16.35
C GLY A 186 -10.05 -12.97 17.18
N GLU A 187 -10.98 -12.33 17.91
CA GLU A 187 -12.07 -13.08 18.56
C GLU A 187 -12.91 -13.88 17.54
N ILE A 188 -13.20 -13.27 16.39
CA ILE A 188 -13.87 -13.89 15.23
C ILE A 188 -13.20 -13.36 13.94
N PRO A 189 -12.61 -14.22 13.09
CA PRO A 189 -12.09 -13.82 11.79
C PRO A 189 -13.15 -13.14 10.92
N LEU A 190 -12.73 -12.14 10.13
CA LEU A 190 -13.64 -11.44 9.19
C LEU A 190 -14.29 -12.41 8.19
N SER A 191 -13.57 -13.45 7.77
CA SER A 191 -14.11 -14.50 6.90
C SER A 191 -15.27 -15.28 7.51
N GLU A 192 -15.27 -15.49 8.84
CA GLU A 192 -16.38 -16.12 9.55
C GLU A 192 -17.57 -15.16 9.65
N THR A 193 -17.32 -13.89 9.98
CA THR A 193 -18.35 -12.84 9.98
C THR A 193 -19.04 -12.73 8.62
N ILE A 194 -18.28 -12.78 7.53
CA ILE A 194 -18.78 -12.80 6.15
C ILE A 194 -19.72 -14.00 5.93
N LYS A 195 -19.29 -15.21 6.29
CA LYS A 195 -20.07 -16.44 6.10
C LYS A 195 -21.34 -16.46 6.93
N GLU A 196 -21.28 -15.98 8.18
CA GLU A 196 -22.44 -15.84 9.06
C GLU A 196 -23.51 -14.89 8.48
N CYS A 197 -23.09 -13.86 7.75
CA CYS A 197 -24.00 -12.95 7.04
C CYS A 197 -24.56 -13.55 5.74
N GLY A 198 -24.25 -14.82 5.42
CA GLY A 198 -24.72 -15.50 4.20
C GLY A 198 -23.89 -15.17 2.95
N TYR A 199 -22.64 -14.74 3.11
CA TYR A 199 -21.76 -14.39 2.00
C TYR A 199 -20.61 -15.36 1.84
N TYR A 200 -20.35 -15.75 0.60
CA TYR A 200 -19.18 -16.52 0.21
C TYR A 200 -18.01 -15.56 -0.07
N PRO A 201 -16.89 -15.65 0.68
CA PRO A 201 -15.72 -14.82 0.42
C PRO A 201 -14.94 -15.34 -0.79
N VAL A 202 -14.77 -14.48 -1.79
CA VAL A 202 -13.89 -14.70 -2.94
C VAL A 202 -12.59 -13.95 -2.70
N TYR A 203 -11.50 -14.68 -2.48
CA TYR A 203 -10.20 -14.08 -2.18
C TYR A 203 -9.37 -13.86 -3.45
N LEU A 204 -8.64 -12.74 -3.48
CA LEU A 204 -7.66 -12.44 -4.51
C LEU A 204 -6.25 -12.39 -3.91
N ARG A 205 -5.25 -12.51 -4.77
CA ARG A 205 -3.86 -12.15 -4.49
C ARG A 205 -3.31 -11.36 -5.68
N PHE A 206 -2.38 -10.45 -5.43
CA PHE A 206 -1.78 -9.59 -6.45
C PHE A 206 -0.27 -9.75 -6.55
N ASN A 207 0.28 -9.36 -7.70
CA ASN A 207 1.73 -9.28 -7.87
C ASN A 207 2.24 -7.98 -7.21
N PRO A 208 3.13 -8.05 -6.20
CA PRO A 208 3.61 -6.88 -5.47
C PRO A 208 4.64 -6.05 -6.26
N GLY A 209 5.08 -6.55 -7.42
CA GLY A 209 6.14 -6.00 -8.26
C GLY A 209 5.66 -5.07 -9.39
N ILE A 210 4.40 -5.14 -9.80
CA ILE A 210 3.86 -4.44 -10.98
C ILE A 210 2.92 -3.30 -10.61
N HIS A 211 2.74 -2.33 -11.52
CA HIS A 211 1.84 -1.19 -11.33
C HIS A 211 0.44 -1.58 -10.83
N LEU A 212 -0.14 -0.72 -9.99
CA LEU A 212 -1.48 -0.94 -9.43
C LEU A 212 -2.54 -0.99 -10.53
N SER A 213 -2.40 -0.16 -11.56
CA SER A 213 -3.28 -0.19 -12.72
C SER A 213 -3.20 -1.50 -13.50
N THR A 214 -2.02 -2.13 -13.56
CA THR A 214 -1.85 -3.45 -14.17
C THR A 214 -2.48 -4.55 -13.33
N ASN A 215 -2.30 -4.53 -12.00
CA ASN A 215 -3.00 -5.46 -11.10
C ASN A 215 -4.52 -5.31 -11.19
N ALA A 216 -5.03 -4.08 -11.27
CA ALA A 216 -6.45 -3.79 -11.42
C ALA A 216 -7.04 -4.31 -12.74
N LYS A 217 -6.28 -4.20 -13.83
CA LYS A 217 -6.69 -4.79 -15.12
C LYS A 217 -6.84 -6.31 -15.02
N LYS A 218 -5.84 -6.98 -14.45
CA LYS A 218 -5.88 -8.44 -14.23
C LYS A 218 -7.02 -8.85 -13.31
N MET A 219 -7.25 -8.09 -12.24
CA MET A 219 -8.40 -8.29 -11.34
C MET A 219 -9.72 -8.20 -12.11
N LEU A 220 -9.89 -7.17 -12.94
CA LEU A 220 -11.09 -6.97 -13.73
C LEU A 220 -11.32 -8.17 -14.65
N ASP A 221 -10.30 -8.63 -15.37
CA ASP A 221 -10.38 -9.81 -16.24
C ASP A 221 -10.84 -11.07 -15.46
N LEU A 222 -10.23 -11.34 -14.29
CA LEU A 222 -10.60 -12.47 -13.44
C LEU A 222 -12.05 -12.39 -12.96
N VAL A 223 -12.46 -11.23 -12.46
CA VAL A 223 -13.78 -11.04 -11.84
C VAL A 223 -14.88 -10.96 -12.90
N GLU A 224 -14.61 -10.40 -14.07
CA GLU A 224 -15.57 -10.43 -15.18
C GLU A 224 -15.82 -11.83 -15.70
N ASN A 225 -14.79 -12.68 -15.80
CA ASN A 225 -14.98 -14.10 -16.14
C ASN A 225 -15.86 -14.81 -15.12
N LEU A 226 -15.69 -14.51 -13.83
CA LEU A 226 -16.55 -15.02 -12.76
C LEU A 226 -18.00 -14.49 -12.89
N LEU A 227 -18.19 -13.18 -13.02
CA LEU A 227 -19.51 -12.54 -13.04
C LEU A 227 -20.31 -12.85 -14.32
N ASN A 228 -19.63 -13.12 -15.44
CA ASN A 228 -20.25 -13.50 -16.70
C ASN A 228 -20.64 -14.99 -16.76
N SER A 229 -20.33 -15.77 -15.72
CA SER A 229 -20.78 -17.16 -15.66
C SER A 229 -22.32 -17.23 -15.60
N PRO A 230 -22.94 -18.27 -16.19
CA PRO A 230 -24.40 -18.42 -16.18
C PRO A 230 -25.02 -18.36 -14.77
N GLU A 231 -24.29 -18.82 -13.77
CA GLU A 231 -24.78 -18.90 -12.38
C GLU A 231 -24.74 -17.56 -11.65
N LEU A 232 -23.89 -16.64 -12.10
CA LEU A 232 -23.74 -15.31 -11.52
C LEU A 232 -24.35 -14.21 -12.38
N LYS A 233 -24.86 -14.51 -13.58
CA LYS A 233 -25.32 -13.54 -14.59
C LYS A 233 -26.21 -12.42 -14.06
N ASP A 234 -27.05 -12.65 -13.04
CA ASP A 234 -27.95 -11.63 -12.45
C ASP A 234 -27.66 -11.31 -10.96
N LYS A 235 -26.55 -11.82 -10.42
CA LYS A 235 -26.15 -11.59 -9.02
C LYS A 235 -25.26 -10.36 -8.85
N THR A 236 -25.62 -9.48 -7.92
CA THR A 236 -24.71 -8.42 -7.46
C THR A 236 -23.69 -8.95 -6.46
N LEU A 237 -22.55 -8.27 -6.43
CA LEU A 237 -21.36 -8.57 -5.63
C LEU A 237 -21.19 -7.48 -4.57
N ASP A 238 -20.74 -7.87 -3.38
CA ASP A 238 -20.24 -6.94 -2.37
C ASP A 238 -18.71 -6.93 -2.40
N VAL A 239 -18.07 -5.83 -1.99
CA VAL A 239 -16.60 -5.70 -2.00
C VAL A 239 -16.10 -5.32 -0.62
N ILE A 240 -15.02 -5.96 -0.18
CA ILE A 240 -14.19 -5.51 0.94
C ILE A 240 -12.76 -5.38 0.45
N SER A 241 -12.15 -4.23 0.71
CA SER A 241 -10.76 -3.94 0.33
C SER A 241 -9.97 -3.41 1.50
N TYR A 242 -8.69 -3.73 1.53
CA TYR A 242 -7.78 -3.33 2.60
C TYR A 242 -6.49 -2.73 2.03
N SER A 243 -6.04 -1.61 2.60
CA SER A 243 -4.75 -0.98 2.29
C SER A 243 -4.59 -0.71 0.79
N GLN A 244 -3.48 -1.15 0.18
CA GLN A 244 -3.23 -1.09 -1.27
C GLN A 244 -4.38 -1.68 -2.11
N GLY A 245 -5.13 -2.65 -1.58
CA GLY A 245 -6.29 -3.23 -2.24
C GLY A 245 -7.37 -2.20 -2.55
N GLY A 246 -7.51 -1.14 -1.74
CA GLY A 246 -8.43 -0.03 -2.03
C GLY A 246 -8.01 0.78 -3.26
N LEU A 247 -6.72 1.01 -3.47
CA LEU A 247 -6.20 1.67 -4.69
C LEU A 247 -6.38 0.80 -5.94
N ILE A 248 -6.14 -0.52 -5.82
CA ILE A 248 -6.39 -1.48 -6.90
C ILE A 248 -7.89 -1.49 -7.25
N PHE A 249 -8.76 -1.48 -6.24
CA PHE A 249 -10.20 -1.42 -6.42
C PHE A 249 -10.63 -0.14 -7.15
N ARG A 250 -10.15 1.03 -6.71
CA ARG A 250 -10.41 2.32 -7.37
C ARG A 250 -9.89 2.33 -8.81
N SER A 251 -8.69 1.82 -9.07
CA SER A 251 -8.18 1.65 -10.43
C SER A 251 -9.09 0.74 -11.28
N ALA A 252 -9.59 -0.36 -10.73
CA ALA A 252 -10.49 -1.27 -11.45
C ALA A 252 -11.83 -0.59 -11.76
N LEU A 253 -12.36 0.24 -10.86
CA LEU A 253 -13.55 1.06 -11.10
C LEU A 253 -13.32 2.09 -12.21
N TYR A 254 -12.18 2.79 -12.18
CA TYR A 254 -11.80 3.74 -13.22
C TYR A 254 -11.74 3.08 -14.60
N GLN A 255 -11.04 1.94 -14.70
CA GLN A 255 -10.93 1.16 -15.93
C GLN A 255 -12.28 0.59 -16.36
N SER A 256 -13.11 0.10 -15.42
CA SER A 256 -14.45 -0.43 -15.71
C SER A 256 -15.34 0.65 -16.34
N LYS A 257 -15.33 1.86 -15.78
CA LYS A 257 -16.07 3.02 -16.32
C LYS A 257 -15.59 3.40 -17.71
N ARG A 258 -14.28 3.42 -17.95
CA ARG A 258 -13.67 3.75 -19.25
C ARG A 258 -13.96 2.70 -20.32
N ASN A 259 -13.96 1.42 -19.95
CA ASN A 259 -14.15 0.30 -20.89
C ASN A 259 -15.63 -0.07 -21.08
N GLY A 260 -16.56 0.57 -20.38
CA GLY A 260 -17.99 0.22 -20.42
C GLY A 260 -18.31 -1.15 -19.81
N SER A 261 -17.43 -1.66 -18.97
CA SER A 261 -17.56 -2.93 -18.26
C SER A 261 -18.74 -2.92 -17.28
N GLN A 262 -19.30 -4.11 -17.01
CA GLN A 262 -20.41 -4.24 -16.06
C GLN A 262 -19.93 -4.30 -14.61
N PHE A 263 -18.64 -4.51 -14.33
CA PHE A 263 -18.12 -4.75 -12.98
C PHE A 263 -18.60 -3.71 -11.96
N SER A 264 -18.43 -2.42 -12.24
CA SER A 264 -18.90 -1.32 -11.37
C SER A 264 -20.41 -1.38 -11.08
N LYS A 265 -21.23 -1.70 -12.09
CA LYS A 265 -22.70 -1.81 -11.98
C LYS A 265 -23.15 -3.03 -11.18
N ARG A 266 -22.30 -4.03 -11.00
CA ARG A 266 -22.59 -5.24 -10.22
C ARG A 266 -22.29 -5.08 -8.75
N ILE A 267 -21.64 -3.99 -8.33
CA ILE A 267 -21.29 -3.75 -6.94
C ILE A 267 -22.50 -3.20 -6.20
N ARG A 268 -22.98 -3.91 -5.18
CA ARG A 268 -24.02 -3.40 -4.29
C ARG A 268 -23.46 -2.45 -3.24
N HIS A 269 -22.36 -2.86 -2.58
CA HIS A 269 -21.68 -2.06 -1.56
C HIS A 269 -20.19 -2.37 -1.56
N ALA A 270 -19.36 -1.35 -1.33
CA ALA A 270 -17.92 -1.49 -1.12
C ALA A 270 -17.51 -0.99 0.27
N LEU A 271 -16.85 -1.84 1.07
CA LEU A 271 -16.17 -1.45 2.30
C LEU A 271 -14.67 -1.26 1.99
N VAL A 272 -14.16 -0.06 2.23
CA VAL A 272 -12.76 0.30 1.96
C VAL A 272 -12.06 0.59 3.29
N ILE A 273 -11.04 -0.20 3.63
CA ILE A 273 -10.37 -0.19 4.93
C ILE A 273 -8.93 0.29 4.77
N ASN A 274 -8.56 1.36 5.48
CA ASN A 274 -7.22 1.95 5.54
C ASN A 274 -6.56 2.13 4.16
N SER A 275 -7.33 2.54 3.15
CA SER A 275 -6.73 2.77 1.83
C SER A 275 -5.86 4.03 1.85
N PRO A 276 -4.62 3.96 1.36
CA PRO A 276 -3.73 5.13 1.26
C PRO A 276 -4.08 5.96 0.04
N ASP A 277 -5.28 6.56 0.05
CA ASP A 277 -5.83 7.28 -1.10
C ASP A 277 -4.98 8.49 -1.52
N GLY A 278 -4.23 9.07 -0.58
CA GLY A 278 -3.25 10.14 -0.81
C GLY A 278 -1.80 9.67 -0.95
N GLY A 279 -1.56 8.36 -1.03
CA GLY A 279 -0.22 7.79 -1.00
C GLY A 279 0.27 7.43 0.40
N SER A 280 1.51 6.95 0.51
CA SER A 280 2.11 6.54 1.78
C SER A 280 3.62 6.67 1.69
N TYR A 281 4.26 7.10 2.76
CA TYR A 281 5.72 7.20 2.76
C TYR A 281 6.35 5.80 2.66
N ILE A 282 7.16 5.59 1.61
CA ILE A 282 7.79 4.31 1.29
C ILE A 282 8.66 3.84 2.45
N GLU A 283 9.30 4.77 3.14
CA GLU A 283 10.16 4.50 4.29
C GLU A 283 9.38 3.85 5.43
N LYS A 284 8.10 4.21 5.64
CA LYS A 284 7.25 3.57 6.65
C LYS A 284 6.84 2.17 6.23
N ILE A 285 6.35 2.01 5.01
CA ILE A 285 6.01 0.69 4.45
C ILE A 285 7.23 -0.24 4.58
N GLY A 286 8.40 0.28 4.25
CA GLY A 286 9.65 -0.46 4.32
C GLY A 286 10.07 -0.82 5.74
N PHE A 287 10.02 0.14 6.65
CA PHE A 287 10.30 -0.05 8.07
C PHE A 287 9.45 -1.18 8.68
N TRP A 288 8.15 -1.20 8.39
CA TRP A 288 7.22 -2.17 8.97
C TRP A 288 7.30 -3.56 8.34
N LEU A 289 7.49 -3.64 7.02
CA LEU A 289 7.76 -4.90 6.36
C LEU A 289 9.08 -5.53 6.85
N GLY A 290 10.10 -4.71 7.14
CA GLY A 290 11.36 -5.15 7.75
C GLY A 290 11.17 -5.77 9.15
N LEU A 291 10.36 -5.14 10.00
CA LEU A 291 10.01 -5.64 11.34
C LEU A 291 9.28 -7.01 11.31
N GLY A 292 8.34 -7.19 10.38
CA GLY A 292 7.62 -8.47 10.25
C GLY A 292 8.50 -9.62 9.77
N ALA A 293 9.58 -9.31 9.06
CA ALA A 293 10.48 -10.30 8.52
C ALA A 293 11.41 -10.93 9.58
N GLU A 294 11.74 -10.22 10.68
CA GLU A 294 12.52 -10.80 11.79
C GLU A 294 11.75 -11.88 12.59
N SER A 295 10.42 -11.90 12.50
CA SER A 295 9.58 -12.95 13.08
C SER A 295 9.53 -14.23 12.23
N LEU A 296 10.11 -14.22 11.03
CA LEU A 296 10.20 -15.37 10.11
C LEU A 296 11.65 -15.51 9.62
N PRO A 297 12.43 -16.51 10.07
CA PRO A 297 13.90 -16.56 9.96
C PRO A 297 14.51 -16.55 8.54
N ILE A 298 13.71 -16.51 7.48
CA ILE A 298 14.13 -16.64 6.07
C ILE A 298 13.69 -15.43 5.21
N LEU A 299 12.78 -14.56 5.69
CA LEU A 299 12.24 -13.42 4.92
C LEU A 299 13.01 -12.08 4.95
N PRO A 300 13.86 -11.73 5.94
CA PRO A 300 14.36 -10.34 6.11
C PRO A 300 15.14 -9.78 4.92
N VAL A 301 15.97 -10.60 4.29
CA VAL A 301 16.93 -10.12 3.29
C VAL A 301 16.26 -9.70 1.98
N HIS A 302 15.14 -10.34 1.62
CA HIS A 302 14.49 -10.15 0.31
C HIS A 302 13.54 -8.94 0.30
N ILE A 303 12.82 -8.71 1.40
CA ILE A 303 11.93 -7.54 1.51
C ILE A 303 12.78 -6.26 1.68
N LEU A 304 13.83 -6.28 2.51
CA LEU A 304 14.75 -5.15 2.65
C LEU A 304 15.44 -4.78 1.33
N GLY A 305 15.80 -5.76 0.48
CA GLY A 305 16.33 -5.51 -0.86
C GLY A 305 15.31 -4.91 -1.85
N PHE A 306 14.02 -5.15 -1.63
CA PHE A 306 12.89 -4.60 -2.40
C PHE A 306 12.53 -3.16 -1.99
N ILE A 307 12.83 -2.80 -0.73
CA ILE A 307 12.59 -1.48 -0.13
C ILE A 307 13.79 -0.55 -0.34
N GLY A 308 15.02 -1.04 -0.11
CA GLY A 308 16.26 -0.24 -0.22
C GLY A 308 16.57 0.23 -1.64
N ASN A 309 15.79 -0.23 -2.60
CA ASN A 309 15.78 0.22 -3.96
C ASN A 309 14.31 0.45 -4.31
N GLN A 310 13.87 1.69 -4.53
CA GLN A 310 12.53 2.06 -5.01
C GLN A 310 12.18 1.43 -6.39
N ARG A 311 12.21 0.10 -6.50
CA ARG A 311 12.32 -0.63 -7.78
C ARG A 311 11.00 -1.23 -8.24
N SER A 312 10.08 -1.56 -7.36
CA SER A 312 8.79 -2.06 -7.83
C SER A 312 7.82 -0.95 -8.18
N ASP A 313 7.10 -1.18 -9.25
CA ASP A 313 6.14 -0.23 -9.77
C ASP A 313 4.91 -0.12 -8.86
N ALA A 314 4.54 -1.20 -8.16
CA ALA A 314 3.47 -1.19 -7.17
C ALA A 314 3.75 -0.26 -5.98
N ILE A 315 4.99 -0.25 -5.47
CA ILE A 315 5.38 0.60 -4.34
C ILE A 315 5.42 2.06 -4.76
N LYS A 316 5.94 2.37 -5.96
CA LYS A 316 5.93 3.75 -6.48
C LYS A 316 4.51 4.27 -6.68
N ASP A 317 3.63 3.43 -7.21
CA ASP A 317 2.23 3.82 -7.38
C ASP A 317 1.55 4.02 -6.02
N LEU A 318 1.78 3.08 -5.09
CA LEU A 318 1.25 3.13 -3.72
C LEU A 318 1.72 4.39 -2.98
N SER A 319 2.98 4.79 -3.13
CA SER A 319 3.53 5.93 -2.40
C SER A 319 2.94 7.26 -2.82
N HIS A 320 2.42 7.34 -4.05
CA HIS A 320 1.83 8.54 -4.62
C HIS A 320 0.30 8.41 -4.81
N GLY A 321 -0.33 7.30 -4.38
CA GLY A 321 -1.76 7.07 -4.60
C GLY A 321 -2.15 6.95 -6.08
N ILE A 322 -1.24 6.52 -6.96
CA ILE A 322 -1.47 6.45 -8.41
C ILE A 322 -2.36 5.25 -8.75
N ILE A 323 -3.50 5.53 -9.39
CA ILE A 323 -4.47 4.51 -9.80
C ILE A 323 -4.68 4.42 -11.32
N ARG A 324 -4.06 5.30 -12.11
CA ARG A 324 -4.22 5.32 -13.58
C ARG A 324 -2.90 5.06 -14.29
N GLU A 325 -2.98 4.37 -15.42
CA GLU A 325 -1.81 4.06 -16.25
C GLU A 325 -1.15 5.32 -16.82
N GLU A 326 -1.97 6.27 -17.26
CA GLU A 326 -1.50 7.55 -17.79
C GLU A 326 -0.67 8.38 -16.80
N ASP A 327 -0.86 8.22 -15.49
CA ASP A 327 -0.19 9.03 -14.46
C ASP A 327 1.23 8.55 -14.14
N TRP A 328 1.51 7.25 -14.24
CA TRP A 328 2.86 6.73 -14.07
C TRP A 328 3.65 6.64 -15.38
N ILE A 329 2.98 6.55 -16.54
CA ILE A 329 3.63 6.66 -17.86
C ILE A 329 4.16 8.08 -18.08
N GLN A 330 3.43 9.11 -17.64
CA GLN A 330 3.91 10.49 -17.69
C GLN A 330 5.10 10.64 -16.73
N ASN A 331 6.30 10.72 -17.30
CA ASN A 331 7.58 10.66 -16.59
C ASN A 331 7.96 11.96 -15.85
N ASP A 332 6.98 12.80 -15.50
CA ASP A 332 7.21 14.04 -14.76
C ASP A 332 6.90 13.80 -13.28
N GLN A 333 7.94 13.42 -12.54
CA GLN A 333 7.85 13.10 -11.11
C GLN A 333 7.31 14.27 -10.28
N MET A 334 7.50 15.52 -10.73
CA MET A 334 7.01 16.71 -10.00
C MET A 334 5.53 16.96 -10.21
N LYS A 335 4.99 16.69 -11.41
CA LYS A 335 3.54 16.79 -11.65
C LYS A 335 2.72 15.77 -10.86
N ARG A 336 3.32 14.62 -10.49
CA ARG A 336 2.64 13.57 -9.70
C ARG A 336 2.16 14.07 -8.34
N TYR A 337 2.86 15.03 -7.74
CA TYR A 337 2.48 15.64 -6.45
C TYR A 337 1.43 16.76 -6.58
N LEU A 338 1.12 17.20 -7.80
CA LEU A 338 0.20 18.32 -8.07
C LEU A 338 -1.14 17.85 -8.65
N ASN A 339 -1.24 16.60 -9.10
CA ASN A 339 -2.44 16.07 -9.73
C ASN A 339 -3.50 15.70 -8.70
N ASP A 340 -4.77 15.91 -9.05
CA ASP A 340 -5.88 15.33 -8.29
C ASP A 340 -5.75 13.81 -8.29
N LEU A 341 -5.98 13.19 -7.13
CA LEU A 341 -5.92 11.73 -6.95
C LEU A 341 -7.31 11.10 -7.02
N TYR A 342 -8.38 11.89 -7.22
CA TYR A 342 -9.74 11.40 -7.40
C TYR A 342 -10.27 11.70 -8.81
N PHE A 343 -10.84 10.68 -9.47
CA PHE A 343 -11.25 10.76 -10.88
C PHE A 343 -12.72 10.41 -11.11
N GLY A 344 -13.56 10.49 -10.06
CA GLY A 344 -14.99 10.19 -10.13
C GLY A 344 -15.31 8.70 -10.27
N GLU A 345 -14.33 7.83 -9.99
CA GLU A 345 -14.47 6.37 -10.09
C GLU A 345 -15.36 5.77 -8.99
N LEU A 346 -15.53 6.49 -7.87
CA LEU A 346 -16.39 6.08 -6.76
C LEU A 346 -17.75 6.79 -6.74
N ASP A 347 -18.04 7.73 -7.66
CA ASP A 347 -19.25 8.57 -7.60
C ASP A 347 -20.53 7.72 -7.51
N ASP A 348 -20.63 6.73 -8.41
CA ASP A 348 -21.79 5.83 -8.54
C ASP A 348 -21.72 4.60 -7.64
N ILE A 349 -20.66 4.46 -6.84
CA ILE A 349 -20.47 3.30 -5.96
C ILE A 349 -21.01 3.61 -4.57
N ASN A 350 -21.93 2.78 -4.09
CA ASN A 350 -22.34 2.80 -2.70
C ASN A 350 -21.18 2.25 -1.83
N ALA A 351 -20.49 3.13 -1.09
CA ALA A 351 -19.26 2.76 -0.40
C ALA A 351 -19.22 3.33 1.03
N THR A 352 -18.56 2.58 1.91
CA THR A 352 -18.25 2.96 3.29
C THR A 352 -16.74 2.88 3.49
N GLN A 353 -16.18 3.83 4.23
CA GLN A 353 -14.78 3.90 4.58
C GLN A 353 -14.58 3.54 6.06
N ILE A 354 -13.57 2.72 6.32
CA ILE A 354 -12.95 2.61 7.64
C ILE A 354 -11.53 3.12 7.50
N TYR A 355 -11.12 4.03 8.39
CA TYR A 355 -9.71 4.30 8.61
C TYR A 355 -9.41 4.13 10.10
N SER A 356 -8.18 3.74 10.43
CA SER A 356 -7.74 3.66 11.82
C SER A 356 -6.69 4.71 12.13
N LEU A 357 -6.54 5.03 13.41
CA LEU A 357 -5.50 5.89 13.92
C LEU A 357 -4.95 5.25 15.20
N VAL A 358 -3.64 5.25 15.34
CA VAL A 358 -2.97 4.69 16.52
C VAL A 358 -3.27 5.53 17.77
N THR A 359 -3.48 6.83 17.60
CA THR A 359 -3.67 7.79 18.69
C THR A 359 -5.09 8.35 18.69
N GLU A 360 -5.70 8.46 19.86
CA GLU A 360 -6.97 9.19 20.06
C GLU A 360 -6.78 10.71 20.07
N THR A 361 -5.59 11.19 20.42
CA THR A 361 -5.32 12.62 20.61
C THR A 361 -4.89 13.30 19.32
N GLU A 362 -5.54 14.42 19.00
CA GLU A 362 -5.13 15.25 17.87
C GLU A 362 -3.87 16.06 18.20
N SER A 363 -2.85 15.90 17.37
CA SER A 363 -1.60 16.64 17.41
C SER A 363 -1.00 16.67 16.00
N LYS A 364 0.00 17.54 15.79
CA LYS A 364 0.75 17.55 14.53
C LYS A 364 1.40 16.19 14.24
N TRP A 365 1.82 15.48 15.29
CA TRP A 365 2.44 14.16 15.19
C TRP A 365 1.46 13.04 14.93
N SER A 366 0.25 13.08 15.51
CA SER A 366 -0.74 12.02 15.27
C SER A 366 -1.21 11.98 13.82
N SER A 367 -1.23 13.12 13.12
CA SER A 367 -1.53 13.16 11.69
C SER A 367 -0.45 12.46 10.85
N TRP A 368 0.82 12.62 11.24
CA TRP A 368 1.93 11.91 10.59
C TRP A 368 1.98 10.44 10.99
N ILE A 369 1.81 10.09 12.27
CA ILE A 369 1.78 8.69 12.72
C ILE A 369 0.65 7.93 12.02
N GLY A 370 -0.54 8.53 11.93
CA GLY A 370 -1.70 7.94 11.29
C GLY A 370 -2.05 6.58 11.90
N ASP A 371 -2.13 5.54 11.05
CA ASP A 371 -2.33 4.16 11.49
C ASP A 371 -1.01 3.38 11.75
N GLY A 372 0.12 4.08 11.72
CA GLY A 372 1.47 3.51 11.83
C GLY A 372 2.16 3.31 10.48
N ILE A 373 1.39 3.09 9.40
CA ILE A 373 1.91 2.90 8.03
C ILE A 373 1.57 4.12 7.16
N VAL A 374 0.31 4.51 7.19
CA VAL A 374 -0.30 5.52 6.34
C VAL A 374 -0.70 6.71 7.20
N GLU A 375 -0.34 7.90 6.73
CA GLU A 375 -0.66 9.17 7.40
C GLU A 375 -2.17 9.47 7.34
N LYS A 376 -2.68 10.16 8.37
CA LYS A 376 -4.08 10.58 8.44
C LYS A 376 -4.54 11.33 7.18
N PRO A 377 -3.81 12.34 6.63
CA PRO A 377 -4.27 13.05 5.44
C PRO A 377 -4.46 12.15 4.22
N SER A 378 -3.66 11.08 4.10
CA SER A 378 -3.84 10.10 3.02
C SER A 378 -5.06 9.21 3.27
N LEU A 379 -5.20 8.67 4.48
CA LEU A 379 -6.35 7.86 4.89
C LEU A 379 -7.68 8.62 4.74
N THR A 380 -7.68 9.94 5.00
CA THR A 380 -8.88 10.76 4.98
C THR A 380 -9.09 11.54 3.69
N LEU A 381 -8.23 11.38 2.68
CA LEU A 381 -8.26 12.19 1.45
C LEU A 381 -9.65 12.20 0.80
N LEU A 382 -10.31 11.05 0.76
CA LEU A 382 -11.62 10.89 0.13
C LEU A 382 -12.79 10.98 1.10
N SER A 383 -12.54 11.06 2.41
CA SER A 383 -13.59 11.02 3.43
C SER A 383 -14.69 12.06 3.19
N ASP A 384 -14.30 13.32 3.08
CA ASP A 384 -15.25 14.43 2.88
C ASP A 384 -15.46 14.75 1.40
N LYS A 385 -14.47 14.44 0.57
CA LYS A 385 -14.53 14.65 -0.88
C LYS A 385 -15.54 13.72 -1.55
N VAL A 386 -15.71 12.50 -1.04
CA VAL A 386 -16.47 11.40 -1.66
C VAL A 386 -17.41 10.73 -0.68
N TYR A 387 -16.91 10.11 0.39
CA TYR A 387 -17.71 9.20 1.23
C TYR A 387 -18.87 9.91 1.95
N ARG A 388 -18.60 11.04 2.60
CA ARG A 388 -19.65 11.86 3.27
C ARG A 388 -20.57 12.62 2.32
N LYS A 389 -20.34 12.58 1.00
CA LYS A 389 -21.29 13.12 0.01
C LYS A 389 -22.35 12.10 -0.40
N LYS A 390 -22.19 10.83 0.00
CA LYS A 390 -23.16 9.76 -0.27
C LYS A 390 -24.36 9.87 0.69
N SER A 391 -25.46 9.20 0.37
CA SER A 391 -26.63 9.11 1.25
C SER A 391 -26.27 8.58 2.63
N ASN A 392 -26.91 9.03 3.70
CA ASN A 392 -26.61 8.66 5.10
C ASN A 392 -25.14 8.98 5.51
N PRO A 393 -24.69 10.24 5.38
CA PRO A 393 -23.28 10.62 5.51
C PRO A 393 -22.62 10.21 6.83
N GLU A 394 -23.38 10.21 7.93
CA GLU A 394 -22.89 9.82 9.27
C GLU A 394 -22.49 8.33 9.36
N SER A 395 -23.02 7.47 8.49
CA SER A 395 -22.70 6.03 8.45
C SER A 395 -21.71 5.67 7.33
N ARG A 396 -21.01 6.65 6.75
CA ARG A 396 -20.11 6.45 5.60
C ARG A 396 -18.65 6.39 5.92
N VAL A 397 -18.23 6.94 7.05
CA VAL A 397 -16.82 7.04 7.40
C VAL A 397 -16.66 6.76 8.88
N HIS A 398 -15.93 5.70 9.20
CA HIS A 398 -15.66 5.26 10.57
C HIS A 398 -14.17 5.42 10.87
N CYS A 399 -13.86 6.08 11.98
CA CYS A 399 -12.51 6.18 12.52
C CYS A 399 -12.36 5.21 13.68
N LEU A 400 -11.39 4.28 13.60
CA LEU A 400 -11.06 3.36 14.68
C LEU A 400 -9.77 3.83 15.37
N PHE A 401 -9.90 4.41 16.56
CA PHE A 401 -8.75 4.87 17.33
C PHE A 401 -8.04 3.73 18.07
N GLY A 402 -6.83 3.98 18.57
CA GLY A 402 -6.03 2.98 19.29
C GLY A 402 -5.66 1.76 18.46
N THR A 403 -5.77 1.86 17.12
CA THR A 403 -5.75 0.71 16.21
C THR A 403 -4.76 0.97 15.08
N SER A 404 -3.76 0.09 14.96
CA SER A 404 -2.79 0.18 13.86
C SER A 404 -3.32 -0.38 12.54
N HIS A 405 -2.58 -0.11 11.47
CA HIS A 405 -2.86 -0.59 10.12
C HIS A 405 -3.17 -2.09 10.09
N TYR A 406 -2.37 -2.89 10.79
CA TYR A 406 -2.49 -4.36 10.80
C TYR A 406 -3.57 -4.89 11.75
N GLN A 407 -3.95 -4.11 12.77
CA GLN A 407 -4.97 -4.51 13.74
C GLN A 407 -6.39 -4.21 13.26
N VAL A 408 -6.56 -3.23 12.35
CA VAL A 408 -7.88 -2.76 11.89
C VAL A 408 -8.77 -3.89 11.35
N VAL A 409 -8.18 -4.87 10.66
CA VAL A 409 -8.90 -6.01 10.06
C VAL A 409 -9.45 -6.94 11.15
N ALA A 410 -8.72 -7.13 12.24
CA ALA A 410 -9.16 -7.96 13.38
C ALA A 410 -9.97 -7.19 14.42
N HIS A 411 -10.14 -5.86 14.24
CA HIS A 411 -10.80 -5.02 15.23
C HIS A 411 -12.31 -5.34 15.33
N PRO A 412 -12.90 -5.51 16.54
CA PRO A 412 -14.30 -5.89 16.69
C PRO A 412 -15.29 -4.94 16.00
N GLN A 413 -15.01 -3.63 16.02
CA GLN A 413 -15.87 -2.64 15.34
C GLN A 413 -15.85 -2.82 13.82
N THR A 414 -14.76 -3.28 13.22
CA THR A 414 -14.70 -3.60 11.78
C THR A 414 -15.71 -4.71 11.43
N SER A 415 -15.77 -5.76 12.26
CA SER A 415 -16.76 -6.82 12.11
C SER A 415 -18.19 -6.32 12.34
N SER A 416 -18.43 -5.43 13.30
CA SER A 416 -19.74 -4.81 13.53
C SER A 416 -20.22 -4.01 12.31
N ILE A 417 -19.38 -3.11 11.79
CA ILE A 417 -19.67 -2.29 10.62
C ILE A 417 -19.93 -3.17 9.40
N LEU A 418 -19.13 -4.23 9.21
CA LEU A 418 -19.35 -5.17 8.12
C LEU A 418 -20.71 -5.88 8.25
N ARG A 419 -21.09 -6.33 9.44
CA ARG A 419 -22.41 -6.96 9.67
C ARG A 419 -23.54 -6.02 9.31
N GLU A 420 -23.48 -4.77 9.73
CA GLU A 420 -24.48 -3.75 9.37
C GLU A 420 -24.61 -3.61 7.85
N ILE A 421 -23.49 -3.43 7.15
CA ILE A 421 -23.46 -3.29 5.68
C ILE A 421 -24.04 -4.51 4.96
N LEU A 422 -23.72 -5.73 5.41
CA LEU A 422 -24.15 -6.98 4.77
C LEU A 422 -25.60 -7.34 5.11
N ASN A 423 -26.06 -7.04 6.33
CA ASN A 423 -27.43 -7.30 6.78
C ASN A 423 -28.45 -6.32 6.22
N ASP A 424 -28.06 -5.10 5.83
CA ASP A 424 -28.96 -4.17 5.13
C ASP A 424 -29.59 -4.79 3.88
N ARG A 425 -28.93 -5.75 3.23
CA ARG A 425 -29.45 -6.49 2.08
C ARG A 425 -30.38 -7.66 2.47
N MET A 426 -30.48 -8.02 3.74
CA MET A 426 -31.44 -9.04 4.21
C MET A 426 -32.81 -8.46 4.57
N ASN A 427 -32.90 -7.13 4.71
CA ASN A 427 -34.13 -6.41 5.02
C ASN A 427 -34.95 -6.02 3.76
N PHE A 428 -34.47 -6.41 2.58
CA PHE A 428 -35.11 -6.30 1.27
C PHE A 428 -35.03 -7.66 0.57
#